data_AF-A0AAV0WVU6-F1
#
_entry.id   AF-A0AAV0WVU6-F1
#
_cell.length_a   1.000
_cell.length_b   1.000
_cell.length_c   1.000
_cell.angle_alpha   90.00
_cell.angle_beta   90.00
_cell.angle_gamma   90.00
#
_symmetry.space_group_name_H-M   'P 1'
#
loop_
_entity.id
_entity.type
_entity.pdbx_description
1 polymer ?
#
loop_
_entity_poly.entity_id
_entity_poly.type
_entity_poly.pdbx_seq_one_letter_code
_entity_poly.pdbx_strand_id
1 'polypeptide(L)'
;MVKISENLTTIIPKIMTKDVRIKYSAFGREMNGIKKLNFSENNTYKYLLEVLVNKFPEVREKEFSSNLSRWFSGAKDRDGGKKERMAKKTITLSNSNIT
;
A
#
# COMPACT_ATOMS: atom_id res chain seq x y z
N MET A 1 23.87 -11.39 3.18
CA MET A 1 23.26 -10.50 2.16
C MET A 1 21.98 -9.93 2.76
N VAL A 2 21.86 -8.61 2.89
CA VAL A 2 20.68 -7.98 3.50
C VAL A 2 19.51 -8.13 2.53
N LYS A 3 18.41 -8.74 2.97
CA LYS A 3 17.19 -8.81 2.17
C LYS A 3 16.45 -7.47 2.27
N ILE A 4 16.74 -6.57 1.34
CA ILE A 4 16.13 -5.23 1.33
C ILE A 4 14.59 -5.31 1.30
N SER A 5 14.02 -6.34 0.69
CA SER A 5 12.58 -6.58 0.64
C SER A 5 11.92 -6.73 2.03
N GLU A 6 12.59 -7.40 2.98
CA GLU A 6 12.13 -7.54 4.37
C GLU A 6 12.18 -6.18 5.10
N ASN A 7 13.25 -5.40 4.87
CA ASN A 7 13.39 -4.04 5.40
C ASN A 7 12.32 -3.09 4.83
N LEU A 8 12.07 -3.13 3.53
CA LEU A 8 11.08 -2.30 2.85
C LEU A 8 9.66 -2.61 3.33
N THR A 9 9.34 -3.89 3.50
CA THR A 9 8.03 -4.32 4.04
C THR A 9 7.81 -3.81 5.47
N THR A 10 8.89 -3.68 6.24
CA THR A 10 8.85 -3.19 7.62
C THR A 10 8.82 -1.66 7.72
N ILE A 11 9.60 -0.95 6.90
CA ILE A 11 9.78 0.50 7.02
C ILE A 11 8.65 1.28 6.33
N ILE A 12 8.18 0.81 5.17
CA ILE A 12 7.16 1.51 4.38
C ILE A 12 5.90 1.82 5.22
N PRO A 13 5.33 0.87 6.00
CA PRO A 13 4.18 1.16 6.86
C PRO A 13 4.47 2.13 8.02
N LYS A 14 5.74 2.31 8.41
CA LYS A 14 6.13 3.24 9.48
C LYS A 14 6.25 4.67 8.98
N ILE A 15 6.59 4.87 7.70
CA ILE A 15 6.79 6.19 7.10
C ILE A 15 5.61 6.65 6.24
N MET A 16 4.77 5.72 5.78
CA MET A 16 3.57 6.00 5.00
C MET A 16 2.33 5.43 5.68
N THR A 17 1.34 6.30 5.88
CA THR A 17 0.08 5.93 6.55
C THR A 17 -0.84 5.13 5.63
N LYS A 18 -1.89 4.54 6.22
CA LYS A 18 -2.95 3.86 5.46
C LYS A 18 -3.64 4.79 4.46
N ASP A 19 -3.77 6.08 4.76
CA ASP A 19 -4.45 7.05 3.89
C ASP A 19 -3.71 7.27 2.58
N VAL A 20 -2.37 7.31 2.64
CA VAL A 20 -1.51 7.33 1.44
C VAL A 20 -1.79 6.10 0.58
N ARG A 21 -1.90 4.93 1.21
CA ARG A 21 -2.19 3.65 0.54
C ARG A 21 -3.57 3.59 -0.13
N ILE A 22 -4.56 4.30 0.42
CA ILE A 22 -5.91 4.40 -0.15
C ILE A 22 -5.90 5.37 -1.35
N LYS A 23 -5.30 6.54 -1.18
CA LYS A 23 -5.29 7.63 -2.17
C LYS A 23 -4.41 7.36 -3.40
N TYR A 24 -3.29 6.67 -3.20
CA TYR A 24 -2.30 6.44 -4.25
C TYR A 24 -2.19 4.97 -4.65
N SER A 25 -1.69 4.76 -5.86
CA SER A 25 -1.06 3.52 -6.28
C SER A 25 0.41 3.79 -6.59
N ALA A 26 1.23 2.75 -6.68
CA ALA A 26 2.66 2.94 -6.97
C ALA A 26 2.89 3.67 -8.31
N PHE A 27 2.11 3.33 -9.34
CA PHE A 27 2.32 3.75 -10.74
C PHE A 27 1.00 4.14 -11.44
N GLY A 28 0.10 4.84 -10.75
CA GLY A 28 -1.15 5.37 -11.33
C GLY A 28 -2.14 4.30 -11.83
N ARG A 29 -2.13 3.09 -11.27
CA ARG A 29 -2.99 1.98 -11.69
C ARG A 29 -4.45 2.23 -11.30
N GLU A 30 -5.34 1.99 -12.26
CA GLU A 30 -6.78 1.89 -12.02
C GLU A 30 -7.12 0.55 -11.35
N MET A 31 -8.12 0.59 -10.47
CA MET A 31 -8.52 -0.56 -9.67
C MET A 31 -10.01 -0.48 -9.35
N ASN A 32 -10.79 -1.48 -9.77
CA ASN A 32 -12.23 -1.51 -9.60
C ASN A 32 -12.93 -0.25 -10.13
N GLY A 33 -12.48 0.27 -11.29
CA GLY A 33 -13.01 1.51 -11.87
C GLY A 33 -12.54 2.81 -11.19
N ILE A 34 -11.75 2.71 -10.11
CA ILE A 34 -11.23 3.87 -9.38
C ILE A 34 -9.77 4.11 -9.78
N LYS A 35 -9.52 5.26 -10.39
CA LYS A 35 -8.17 5.72 -10.73
C LYS A 35 -7.50 6.34 -9.50
N LYS A 36 -6.50 5.67 -8.95
CA LYS A 36 -5.68 6.21 -7.86
C LYS A 36 -4.59 7.13 -8.40
N LEU A 37 -4.17 8.09 -7.58
CA LEU A 37 -3.05 8.97 -7.92
C LEU A 37 -1.74 8.17 -8.09
N ASN A 38 -0.84 8.67 -8.91
CA ASN A 38 0.47 8.06 -9.13
C ASN A 38 1.47 8.49 -8.05
N PHE A 39 1.94 7.55 -7.23
CA PHE A 39 2.92 7.85 -6.20
C PHE A 39 4.33 8.08 -6.76
N SER A 40 4.70 7.42 -7.87
CA SER A 40 6.05 7.52 -8.44
C SER A 40 6.37 8.92 -8.99
N GLU A 41 5.34 9.71 -9.28
CA GLU A 41 5.49 11.09 -9.76
C GLU A 41 5.84 12.06 -8.62
N ASN A 42 5.58 11.70 -7.37
CA ASN A 42 5.84 12.55 -6.21
C ASN A 42 7.33 12.61 -5.86
N ASN A 43 7.77 13.76 -5.31
CA ASN A 43 9.14 13.91 -4.82
C ASN A 43 9.50 12.92 -3.70
N THR A 44 8.52 12.52 -2.86
CA THR A 44 8.74 11.49 -1.83
C THR A 44 9.23 10.17 -2.41
N TYR A 45 8.67 9.72 -3.53
CA TYR A 45 9.15 8.51 -4.20
C TYR A 45 10.59 8.67 -4.68
N LYS A 46 10.87 9.79 -5.36
CA LYS A 46 12.20 10.09 -5.90
C LYS A 46 13.26 10.11 -4.79
N TYR A 47 12.97 10.76 -3.65
CA TYR A 47 13.87 10.79 -2.50
C TYR A 47 14.08 9.42 -1.86
N LEU A 48 13.03 8.61 -1.71
CA LEU A 48 13.17 7.26 -1.18
C LEU A 48 14.03 6.38 -2.08
N LEU A 49 13.81 6.46 -3.40
CA LEU A 49 14.60 5.72 -4.37
C LEU A 49 16.07 6.16 -4.34
N GLU A 50 16.33 7.47 -4.35
CA GLU A 50 17.67 8.04 -4.30
C GLU A 50 18.44 7.57 -3.06
N VAL A 51 17.83 7.66 -1.87
CA VAL A 51 18.46 7.21 -0.62
C VAL A 51 18.74 5.71 -0.63
N LEU A 52 17.84 4.90 -1.19
CA LEU A 52 18.02 3.46 -1.26
C LEU A 52 19.15 3.06 -2.22
N VAL A 53 19.20 3.65 -3.42
CA VAL A 53 20.22 3.35 -4.42
C VAL A 53 21.60 3.81 -3.93
N ASN A 54 21.70 4.96 -3.27
CA ASN A 54 22.97 5.45 -2.71
C ASN A 54 23.46 4.60 -1.52
N LYS A 55 22.56 4.17 -0.64
CA LYS A 55 22.94 3.43 0.58
C LYS A 55 23.12 1.94 0.35
N PHE A 56 22.43 1.39 -0.65
CA PHE A 56 22.44 -0.02 -1.00
C PHE A 56 22.58 -0.15 -2.53
N PRO A 57 23.80 -0.02 -3.08
CA PRO A 57 24.05 -0.03 -4.53
C PRO A 57 23.61 -1.34 -5.22
N GLU A 58 23.50 -2.44 -4.46
CA GLU A 58 22.99 -3.71 -4.92
C GLU A 58 21.47 -3.73 -5.18
N VAL A 59 20.74 -2.74 -4.64
CA VAL A 59 19.30 -2.64 -4.77
C VAL A 59 18.95 -2.05 -6.11
N ARG A 60 18.37 -2.89 -6.97
CA ARG A 60 17.82 -2.44 -8.24
C ARG A 60 16.51 -1.68 -8.01
N GLU A 61 16.31 -0.59 -8.73
CA GLU A 61 15.05 0.16 -8.73
C GLU A 61 13.83 -0.76 -8.91
N LYS A 62 13.91 -1.74 -9.81
CA LYS A 62 12.84 -2.71 -10.06
C LYS A 62 12.40 -3.45 -8.80
N GLU A 63 13.33 -3.76 -7.89
CA GLU A 63 13.03 -4.44 -6.63
C GLU A 63 12.28 -3.52 -5.66
N PHE A 64 12.73 -2.26 -5.53
CA PHE A 64 12.01 -1.25 -4.75
C PHE A 64 10.59 -1.03 -5.30
N SER A 65 10.47 -0.76 -6.60
CA SER A 65 9.21 -0.57 -7.32
C SER A 65 8.24 -1.74 -7.14
N SER A 66 8.76 -2.97 -7.14
CA SER A 66 7.96 -4.18 -6.91
C SER A 66 7.44 -4.26 -5.47
N ASN A 67 8.29 -4.02 -4.48
CA ASN A 67 7.88 -4.03 -3.06
C ASN A 67 6.88 -2.92 -2.76
N LEU A 68 7.12 -1.72 -3.29
CA LEU A 68 6.21 -0.59 -3.15
C LEU A 68 4.84 -0.89 -3.78
N SER A 69 4.83 -1.46 -4.98
CA SER A 69 3.59 -1.89 -5.66
C SER A 69 2.79 -2.91 -4.85
N ARG A 70 3.46 -3.91 -4.23
CA ARG A 70 2.82 -4.90 -3.35
C ARG A 70 2.22 -4.23 -2.12
N TRP A 71 2.95 -3.29 -1.52
CA TRP A 71 2.44 -2.54 -0.38
C TRP A 71 1.17 -1.77 -0.77
N PHE A 72 1.18 -0.97 -1.83
CA PHE A 72 -0.04 -0.27 -2.30
C PHE A 72 -1.19 -1.23 -2.64
N SER A 73 -0.89 -2.37 -3.26
CA SER A 73 -1.90 -3.34 -3.69
C SER A 73 -2.66 -4.00 -2.55
N GLY A 74 -2.04 -4.23 -1.39
CA GLY A 74 -2.76 -4.85 -0.27
C GLY A 74 -3.81 -3.96 0.43
N ALA A 75 -4.10 -2.77 -0.12
CA ALA A 75 -5.30 -2.00 0.24
C ALA A 75 -6.53 -2.38 -0.61
N LYS A 76 -6.37 -3.22 -1.66
CA LYS A 76 -7.44 -3.70 -2.55
C LYS A 76 -8.69 -4.16 -1.81
N ASP A 77 -8.51 -4.93 -0.73
CA ASP A 77 -9.61 -5.61 -0.05
C ASP A 77 -10.11 -4.88 1.22
N ARG A 78 -9.78 -3.60 1.36
CA ARG A 78 -9.84 -2.88 2.65
C ARG A 78 -10.70 -1.62 2.65
N ASP A 79 -11.67 -1.49 1.75
CA ASP A 79 -12.75 -0.55 2.00
C ASP A 79 -13.48 -1.01 3.28
N GLY A 80 -13.36 -0.23 4.36
CA GLY A 80 -13.78 -0.62 5.71
C GLY A 80 -12.83 -1.55 6.52
N GLY A 81 -11.66 -1.95 6.02
CA GLY A 81 -10.74 -2.82 6.78
C GLY A 81 -11.33 -4.14 7.31
N LYS A 82 -10.60 -4.91 8.14
CA LYS A 82 -11.20 -6.12 8.78
C LYS A 82 -12.26 -5.71 9.81
N LYS A 83 -11.97 -4.67 10.60
CA LYS A 83 -12.83 -4.21 11.69
C LYS A 83 -14.18 -3.69 11.19
N GLU A 84 -14.22 -2.85 10.16
CA GLU A 84 -15.48 -2.29 9.67
C GLU A 84 -16.24 -3.31 8.80
N ARG A 85 -15.55 -4.28 8.14
CA ARG A 85 -16.22 -5.46 7.54
C ARG A 85 -16.87 -6.37 8.58
N MET A 86 -16.21 -6.62 9.70
CA MET A 86 -16.81 -7.39 10.80
C MET A 86 -17.99 -6.64 11.42
N ALA A 87 -17.87 -5.32 11.63
CA ALA A 87 -18.96 -4.49 12.12
C ALA A 87 -20.17 -4.48 11.17
N LYS A 88 -19.95 -4.28 9.86
CA LYS A 88 -21.02 -4.39 8.85
C LYS A 88 -21.70 -5.76 8.88
N LYS A 89 -20.93 -6.85 8.97
CA LYS A 89 -21.47 -8.22 9.04
C LYS A 89 -22.34 -8.43 10.29
N THR A 90 -21.92 -7.93 11.45
CA THR A 90 -22.71 -8.02 12.69
C THR A 90 -24.04 -7.27 12.58
N ILE A 91 -24.03 -6.07 12.01
CA ILE A 91 -25.24 -5.25 11.81
C ILE A 91 -26.21 -5.91 10.81
N THR A 92 -25.70 -6.51 9.73
CA THR A 92 -26.55 -7.21 8.76
C THR A 92 -27.22 -8.44 9.39
N LEU A 93 -26.49 -9.21 10.21
CA LEU A 93 -26.99 -10.40 10.89
C LEU A 93 -28.04 -10.09 11.97
N SER A 94 -27.90 -8.96 12.69
CA SER A 94 -28.91 -8.54 13.65
C SER A 94 -30.22 -8.16 12.98
N ASN A 95 -30.16 -7.56 11.79
CA ASN A 95 -31.34 -7.09 11.07
C ASN A 95 -32.10 -8.24 10.39
N SER A 96 -31.42 -9.31 9.99
CA SER A 96 -32.06 -10.51 9.42
C SER A 96 -32.78 -11.39 10.46
N ASN A 97 -32.51 -11.21 11.76
CA ASN A 97 -33.16 -11.96 12.84
C ASN A 97 -34.42 -11.25 13.40
N ILE A 98 -34.81 -10.11 12.83
CA ILE A 98 -35.97 -9.30 13.25
C ILE A 98 -37.13 -9.42 12.23
N THR A 99 -36.95 -10.20 11.16
CA THR A 99 -37.99 -10.61 10.19
C THR A 99 -38.19 -12.11 10.27
#